data_AF-Q8GGA5-F1
#
_entry.id   AF-Q8GGA5-F1
#
_cell.length_a   1.000
_cell.length_b   1.000
_cell.length_c   1.000
_cell.angle_alpha   90.00
_cell.angle_beta   90.00
_cell.angle_gamma   90.00
#
_symmetry.space_group_name_H-M   'P 1'
#
loop_
_entity.id
_entity.type
_entity.pdbx_description
1 polymer ?
#
loop_
_entity_poly.entity_id
_entity_poly.type
_entity_poly.pdbx_seq_one_letter_code
_entity_poly.pdbx_strand_id
1 'polypeptide(L)' 'MQFSYSWLKTQADTELSADKLEHLLTMSGLEVEEAETAAPVFTGVVIAEVKSVEKHP' A
#
# COMPACT_ATOMS: atom_id res chain seq x y z
N MET A 1 -2.79 0.39 14.15
CA MET A 1 -1.53 -0.05 13.49
C MET A 1 -1.76 -0.11 12.00
N GLN A 2 -0.80 0.29 11.17
CA GLN A 2 -0.99 0.30 9.70
C GLN A 2 -0.15 -0.79 9.03
N PHE A 3 -0.78 -1.52 8.10
CA PHE A 3 -0.15 -2.54 7.29
C PHE A 3 -0.56 -2.32 5.83
N SER A 4 0.32 -2.61 4.89
CA SER A 4 -0.08 -2.54 3.48
C SER A 4 -0.97 -3.74 3.12
N TYR A 5 -2.02 -3.48 2.35
CA TYR A 5 -2.90 -4.53 1.82
C TYR A 5 -2.11 -5.58 1.03
N SER A 6 -1.08 -5.18 0.27
CA SER A 6 -0.22 -6.12 -0.47
C SER A 6 0.54 -7.07 0.45
N TRP A 7 1.01 -6.59 1.60
CA TRP A 7 1.70 -7.43 2.57
C TRP A 7 0.72 -8.43 3.21
N LEU A 8 -0.46 -7.97 3.63
CA LEU A 8 -1.51 -8.84 4.18
C LEU A 8 -1.96 -9.90 3.16
N LYS A 9 -2.15 -9.52 1.89
CA LYS A 9 -2.50 -10.43 0.80
C LYS A 9 -1.48 -11.55 0.65
N THR A 10 -0.18 -11.22 0.78
CA THR A 10 0.92 -12.19 0.69
C THR A 10 0.94 -13.16 1.87
N GLN A 11 0.58 -12.71 3.08
CA GLN A 11 0.54 -13.58 4.27
C GLN A 11 -0.69 -14.49 4.31
N ALA A 12 -1.83 -13.99 3.84
CA ALA A 12 -3.11 -14.69 3.92
C ALA A 12 -3.45 -15.54 2.67
N ASP A 13 -2.67 -15.43 1.59
CA ASP A 13 -2.90 -16.10 0.30
C ASP A 13 -4.35 -15.98 -0.20
N THR A 14 -4.82 -14.74 -0.29
CA THR A 14 -6.23 -14.42 -0.59
C THR A 14 -6.35 -13.60 -1.87
N GLU A 15 -7.44 -13.81 -2.62
CA GLU A 15 -7.81 -13.01 -3.79
C GLU A 15 -8.90 -11.97 -3.48
N LEU A 16 -9.27 -11.81 -2.19
CA LEU A 16 -10.29 -10.85 -1.76
C LEU A 16 -9.84 -9.41 -1.99
N SER A 17 -10.74 -8.54 -2.45
CA SER A 17 -10.50 -7.09 -2.50
C SER A 17 -10.29 -6.51 -1.10
N ALA A 18 -9.70 -5.31 -1.02
CA ALA A 18 -9.46 -4.60 0.24
C ALA A 18 -10.75 -4.48 1.09
N ASP A 19 -11.86 -4.02 0.49
CA ASP A 19 -13.14 -3.86 1.19
C ASP A 19 -13.69 -5.19 1.77
N LYS A 20 -13.52 -6.30 1.04
CA LYS A 20 -13.97 -7.62 1.52
C LYS A 20 -13.08 -8.12 2.65
N LEU A 21 -11.78 -7.87 2.56
CA LEU A 21 -10.82 -8.25 3.60
C LEU A 21 -11.06 -7.43 4.87
N GLU A 22 -11.27 -6.11 4.74
CA GLU A 22 -11.66 -5.22 5.84
C GLU A 22 -12.90 -5.76 6.57
N HIS A 23 -13.96 -6.05 5.83
CA HIS A 23 -15.19 -6.59 6.42
C HIS A 23 -14.94 -7.90 7.15
N LEU A 24 -14.16 -8.82 6.55
CA LEU A 24 -13.83 -10.10 7.16
C LEU A 24 -13.03 -9.94 8.46
N LEU A 25 -12.05 -9.04 8.48
CA LEU A 25 -11.23 -8.75 9.67
C LEU A 25 -12.11 -8.26 10.81
N THR A 26 -13.00 -7.29 10.54
CA THR A 26 -13.95 -6.76 11.51
C THR A 26 -14.87 -7.87 12.05
N MET A 27 -15.43 -8.71 11.17
CA MET A 27 -16.25 -9.85 11.59
C MET A 27 -15.48 -10.92 12.37
N SER A 28 -14.16 -10.98 12.18
CA SER A 28 -13.25 -11.87 12.93
C SER A 28 -12.80 -11.27 14.27
N GLY A 29 -13.29 -10.08 14.64
CA GLY A 29 -12.96 -9.38 15.87
C GLY A 29 -11.69 -8.53 15.80
N LEU A 30 -11.14 -8.31 14.60
CA LEU A 30 -10.03 -7.39 14.35
C LEU A 30 -10.58 -6.08 13.82
N GLU A 31 -10.61 -5.05 14.67
CA GLU A 31 -11.12 -3.74 14.30
C GLU A 31 -10.25 -3.09 13.22
N VAL A 32 -10.91 -2.59 12.16
CA VAL A 32 -10.28 -1.79 11.10
C VAL A 32 -10.81 -0.37 11.22
N GLU A 33 -9.94 0.54 11.66
CA GLU A 33 -10.31 1.96 11.86
C GLU A 33 -10.37 2.73 10.54
N GLU A 34 -9.47 2.44 9.61
CA GLU A 34 -9.34 3.13 8.33
C GLU A 34 -8.70 2.24 7.24
N ALA A 35 -9.10 2.49 6.00
CA ALA A 35 -8.52 1.89 4.81
C ALA A 35 -8.37 2.96 3.72
N GLU A 36 -7.13 3.30 3.37
CA GLU A 36 -6.82 4.36 2.41
C GLU A 36 -5.70 3.98 1.45
N THR A 37 -5.65 4.67 0.31
CA THR A 37 -4.57 4.51 -0.66
C THR A 37 -3.28 5.11 -0.13
N ALA A 38 -2.17 4.39 -0.23
CA ALA A 38 -0.86 4.87 0.22
C ALA A 38 -0.37 6.16 -0.47
N ALA A 39 -0.84 6.42 -1.69
CA ALA A 39 -0.54 7.65 -2.43
C ALA A 39 -1.66 7.97 -3.45
N PRO A 40 -1.84 9.26 -3.80
CA PRO A 40 -2.69 9.67 -4.93
C PRO A 40 -2.18 9.11 -6.26
N VAL A 41 -3.02 9.15 -7.29
CA VAL A 41 -2.61 8.78 -8.66
C VAL A 41 -1.61 9.80 -9.18
N PHE A 42 -0.45 9.32 -9.64
CA PHE A 42 0.58 10.12 -10.28
C PHE A 42 0.85 9.62 -11.71
N THR A 43 1.24 10.54 -12.59
CA THR A 43 1.61 10.26 -13.98
C THR A 43 2.97 10.87 -14.31
N GLY A 44 3.75 10.25 -15.19
CA GLY A 44 5.07 10.76 -15.59
C GLY A 44 6.21 10.46 -14.60
N VAL A 45 5.94 9.68 -13.54
CA VAL A 45 6.97 9.18 -12.64
C VAL A 45 7.69 8.03 -13.30
N VAL A 46 9.01 8.16 -13.45
CA VAL A 46 9.88 7.14 -14.04
C VAL A 46 11.06 6.85 -13.12
N ILE A 47 11.58 5.63 -13.21
CA ILE A 47 12.79 5.25 -12.51
C ILE A 47 13.99 5.69 -13.35
N ALA A 48 14.96 6.36 -12.73
CA ALA A 48 16.20 6.77 -13.37
C ALA A 48 17.40 6.48 -12.47
N GLU A 49 18.57 6.33 -13.09
CA GLU A 49 19.84 6.15 -12.40
C GLU A 49 20.62 7.46 -12.37
N VAL A 50 21.08 7.88 -11.19
CA VAL A 50 21.90 9.08 -11.04
C VAL A 50 23.32 8.77 -11.54
N LYS A 51 23.74 9.39 -12.66
CA LYS A 51 25.07 9.16 -13.25
C LYS A 51 26.17 10.05 -12.68
N SER A 52 25.85 11.28 -12.30
CA SER A 52 26.80 12.23 -11.70
C SER A 52 26.05 13.28 -10.88
N VAL A 53 26.75 13.92 -9.95
CA VAL A 53 26.22 15.03 -9.11
C VAL A 53 27.30 16.11 -9.03
N GLU A 54 26.95 17.35 -9.35
CA GLU A 54 27.83 18.52 -9.25
C GLU A 54 27.19 19.58 -8.34
N LYS A 55 28.03 20.34 -7.63
CA LYS A 55 27.55 21.39 -6.72
C LYS A 55 27.06 22.58 -7.54
N HIS A 56 25.84 23.07 -7.23
CA HIS A 56 25.36 24.33 -7.81
C HIS A 56 26.28 25.50 -7.41
N PRO A 57 26.58 26.46 -8.31
CA PRO A 57 27.27 27.70 -7.97
C PRO A 57 26.68 28.43 -6.77
#